data_AF-A0A415QDN5-F1
#
_entry.id   AF-A0A415QDN5-F1
#
_cell.length_a   1.000
_cell.length_b   1.000
_cell.length_c   1.000
_cell.angle_alpha   90.00
_cell.angle_beta   90.00
_cell.angle_gamma   90.00
#
_symmetry.space_group_name_H-M   'P 1'
#
loop_
_entity.id
_entity.type
_entity.pdbx_description
1 polymer ?
#
loop_
_entity_poly.entity_id
_entity_poly.type
_entity_poly.pdbx_seq_one_letter_code
_entity_poly.pdbx_strand_id
1 'polypeptide(L)' 'MIFESQNIEFKESWRDEYLKWICGFANVQGGRLYIGMCDNGEVY' A
#
# COMPACT_ATOMS: atom_id res chain seq x y z
N MET A 1 -13.29 3.84 8.11
CA MET A 1 -11.91 4.32 8.15
C MET A 1 -11.01 3.12 7.89
N ILE A 2 -10.24 3.15 6.81
CA ILE A 2 -9.35 2.05 6.42
C ILE A 2 -8.00 2.36 7.06
N PHE A 3 -7.47 1.45 7.87
CA PHE A 3 -6.19 1.62 8.55
C PHE A 3 -5.15 0.73 7.89
N GLU A 4 -3.88 1.09 8.05
CA GLU A 4 -2.77 0.23 7.60
C GLU A 4 -2.89 -1.13 8.28
N SER A 5 -2.69 -2.19 7.50
CA SER A 5 -2.80 -3.56 7.98
C SER A 5 -1.81 -4.41 7.19
N GLN A 6 -1.54 -5.64 7.61
CA GLN A 6 -0.55 -6.50 6.95
C GLN A 6 -0.80 -6.70 5.44
N ASN A 7 -2.03 -6.47 4.99
CA ASN A 7 -2.44 -6.62 3.60
C ASN A 7 -2.90 -5.29 2.98
N ILE A 8 -2.71 -4.16 3.67
CA ILE A 8 -3.10 -2.81 3.22
C ILE A 8 -1.96 -1.86 3.50
N GLU A 9 -1.36 -1.32 2.44
CA GLU A 9 -0.25 -0.39 2.50
C GLU A 9 -0.64 0.93 1.81
N PHE A 10 -0.29 2.07 2.42
CA PHE A 10 -0.47 3.41 1.85
C PHE A 10 0.88 4.00 1.43
N LYS A 11 0.87 4.74 0.32
CA LYS A 11 2.00 5.54 -0.16
C LYS A 11 1.50 6.86 -0.70
N GLU A 12 2.19 7.95 -0.39
CA GLU A 12 1.83 9.29 -0.89
C GLU A 12 2.11 9.47 -2.38
N SER A 13 3.09 8.75 -2.92
CA SER A 13 3.49 8.82 -4.34
C SER A 13 3.91 7.43 -4.83
N TRP A 14 4.10 7.26 -6.14
CA TRP A 14 4.67 6.04 -6.70
C TRP A 14 6.20 6.09 -6.74
N ARG A 15 6.85 4.96 -6.47
CA ARG A 15 8.29 4.72 -6.65
C ARG A 15 8.50 3.26 -7.04
N ASP A 16 9.47 3.01 -7.90
CA ASP A 16 9.74 1.64 -8.40
C ASP A 16 10.17 0.66 -7.31
N GLU A 17 10.71 1.16 -6.19
CA GLU A 17 10.98 0.36 -4.99
C GLU A 17 9.72 -0.32 -4.43
N TYR A 18 8.52 0.17 -4.76
CA TYR A 18 7.25 -0.39 -4.31
C TYR A 18 6.88 -1.73 -4.96
N LEU A 19 7.59 -2.11 -6.04
CA LEU A 19 7.45 -3.43 -6.65
C LEU A 19 7.69 -4.57 -5.64
N LYS A 20 8.52 -4.37 -4.61
CA LYS A 20 8.73 -5.39 -3.57
C LYS A 20 7.46 -5.69 -2.75
N TRP A 21 6.59 -4.71 -2.53
CA TRP A 21 5.30 -4.92 -1.85
C TRP A 21 4.32 -5.63 -2.79
N ILE A 22 4.32 -5.30 -4.08
CA ILE A 22 3.52 -6.02 -5.08
C ILE A 22 3.93 -7.50 -5.14
N CYS A 23 5.24 -7.77 -5.23
CA CYS A 23 5.78 -9.13 -5.17
C CYS A 23 5.43 -9.82 -3.84
N GLY A 24 5.55 -9.11 -2.72
CA GLY A 24 5.18 -9.61 -1.40
C GLY A 24 3.71 -10.04 -1.35
N PHE A 25 2.79 -9.17 -1.77
CA PHE A 25 1.36 -9.44 -1.82
C PHE A 25 1.01 -10.60 -2.75
N ALA A 26 1.60 -10.66 -3.94
CA ALA A 26 1.36 -11.74 -4.91
C ALA A 26 1.78 -13.12 -4.37
N ASN A 27 2.79 -13.17 -3.48
CA ASN A 27 3.29 -14.42 -2.90
C ASN A 27 2.51 -14.89 -1.67
N VAL A 28 1.63 -14.06 -1.09
CA VAL A 28 0.81 -14.42 0.09
C VAL A 28 -0.69 -14.45 -0.27
N GLN A 29 -1.58 -13.99 0.62
CA GLN A 29 -3.02 -13.92 0.39
C GLN A 29 -3.46 -12.68 -0.43
N GLY A 30 -2.55 -12.04 -1.16
CA GLY A 30 -2.81 -10.75 -1.81
C GLY A 30 -2.72 -9.56 -0.86
N GLY A 31 -2.96 -8.38 -1.39
CA GLY A 31 -2.93 -7.13 -0.63
C GLY A 31 -3.39 -5.94 -1.48
N ARG A 32 -3.48 -4.77 -0.85
CA ARG A 32 -3.88 -3.51 -1.46
C ARG A 32 -2.77 -2.49 -1.22
N LEU A 33 -2.24 -1.93 -2.30
CA LEU A 33 -1.33 -0.80 -2.26
C LEU A 33 -2.09 0.43 -2.76
N TYR A 34 -2.31 1.40 -1.89
CA TYR A 34 -2.96 2.67 -2.23
C TYR A 34 -1.88 3.73 -2.47
N ILE A 35 -1.95 4.41 -3.61
CA ILE A 35 -1.02 5.49 -3.99
C ILE A 35 -1.78 6.82 -3.96
N GLY A 36 -1.17 7.87 -3.40
CA GLY A 36 -1.80 9.18 -3.21
C GLY A 36 -2.54 9.32 -1.88
N MET A 37 -2.19 8.52 -0.86
CA MET A 37 -2.85 8.54 0.44
C MET A 37 -1.80 8.55 1.55
N CYS A 38 -1.96 9.48 2.50
CA CYS A 38 -1.12 9.57 3.69
C CYS A 38 -1.58 8.53 4.74
N ASP A 39 -0.70 8.11 5.64
CA ASP A 39 -0.96 7.02 6.62
C ASP A 39 -2.13 7.32 7.59
N ASN A 40 -2.59 8.57 7.66
CA ASN A 40 -3.78 9.00 8.41
C ASN A 40 -5.10 8.73 7.66
N GLY A 41 -5.05 8.22 6.44
CA GLY A 41 -6.20 7.95 5.59
C GLY A 41 -6.80 9.21 4.94
N GLU A 42 -6.06 10.30 4.90
CA GLU A 42 -6.42 11.49 4.13
C GLU A 42 -5.88 11.39 2.70
N VAL A 43 -6.72 11.74 1.73
CA VAL A 43 -6.38 11.77 0.30
C VAL A 43 -5.68 13.10 0.00
N TYR A 44 -4.49 13.03 -0.63
CA TYR A 44 -3.75 14.20 -1.11
C TYR A 44 -4.07 14.48 -2.58
#